data_AF-A0A1V9VAW7-F1
#
_entry.id   AF-A0A1V9VAW7-F1
#
_cell.length_a   1.000
_cell.length_b   1.000
_cell.length_c   1.000
_cell.angle_alpha   90.00
_cell.angle_beta   90.00
_cell.angle_gamma   90.00
#
_symmetry.space_group_name_H-M   'P 1'
#
loop_
_entity.id
_entity.type
_entity.pdbx_description
1 polymer ?
#
loop_
_entity_poly.entity_id
_entity_poly.type
_entity_poly.pdbx_seq_one_letter_code
_entity_poly.pdbx_strand_id
1 'polypeptide(L)'
;MNYEIKNSFIKAKIKLFGAELNSLQKIDEDLEYIWQGNPKYWARHSPVLFPIVGRLKNDSYFYKNKKYSLSQHGFVRDKEFELIKKGEDFIEFRLKNDEETLKNYPFLFELNISYKLEKTKLIISYKVKNRSEDRLYFSIGAHPAFNISSGDFLDFEDVRTSKRYFLDDKGLIYKNQEVSFTKNSLILDEEIFKNDALVFNDNNIKSIILRDKNSNKILKVEFKDFPYLGVWSKPNLAPFVCIEPWFGVADEENSNQNIEDKRGIQVLLKDELFSCFYSIEV
;
A
#
# COMPACT_ATOMS: atom_id res chain seq x y z
N MET A 1 2.10 -10.80 -18.12
CA MET A 1 2.78 -9.81 -19.00
C MET A 1 3.40 -8.70 -18.15
N ASN A 2 4.56 -8.15 -18.54
CA ASN A 2 5.24 -7.07 -17.82
C ASN A 2 5.52 -5.89 -18.76
N TYR A 3 5.10 -4.69 -18.39
CA TYR A 3 5.20 -3.48 -19.21
C TYR A 3 6.27 -2.54 -18.70
N GLU A 4 7.03 -1.93 -19.60
CA GLU A 4 8.01 -0.90 -19.25
C GLU A 4 7.50 0.50 -19.66
N ILE A 5 7.69 1.46 -18.77
CA ILE A 5 7.60 2.90 -19.03
C ILE A 5 8.94 3.55 -18.66
N LYS A 6 9.34 4.60 -19.37
CA LYS A 6 10.58 5.33 -19.13
C LYS A 6 10.49 6.79 -19.55
N ASN A 7 11.31 7.63 -18.94
CA ASN A 7 11.63 8.97 -19.43
C ASN A 7 13.16 9.14 -19.46
N SER A 8 13.68 10.37 -19.53
CA SER A 8 15.12 10.63 -19.56
C SER A 8 15.87 10.33 -18.25
N PHE A 9 15.16 10.09 -17.14
CA PHE A 9 15.74 9.99 -15.79
C PHE A 9 15.54 8.62 -15.17
N ILE A 10 14.34 8.04 -15.30
CA ILE A 10 13.97 6.77 -14.66
C ILE A 10 13.20 5.87 -15.62
N LYS A 11 13.19 4.57 -15.30
CA LYS A 11 12.37 3.53 -15.93
C LYS A 11 11.68 2.70 -14.85
N ALA A 12 10.48 2.23 -15.14
CA ALA A 12 9.71 1.38 -14.24
C ALA A 12 9.08 0.21 -15.01
N LYS A 13 8.95 -0.94 -14.33
CA LYS A 13 8.25 -2.11 -14.87
C LYS A 13 7.04 -2.46 -14.01
N ILE A 14 5.91 -2.69 -14.68
CA ILE A 14 4.62 -2.95 -14.05
C ILE A 14 4.01 -4.22 -14.66
N LYS A 15 3.72 -5.20 -13.80
CA LYS A 15 3.02 -6.42 -14.20
C LYS A 15 1.56 -6.15 -14.47
N LEU A 16 1.00 -6.80 -15.50
CA LEU A 16 -0.45 -6.81 -15.74
C LEU A 16 -1.21 -7.48 -14.57
N PHE A 17 -0.61 -8.51 -13.98
CA PHE A 17 -1.14 -9.19 -12.81
C PHE A 17 -0.97 -8.31 -11.57
N GLY A 18 -2.09 -8.00 -10.91
CA GLY A 18 -2.18 -7.11 -9.77
C GLY A 18 -1.91 -5.63 -10.07
N ALA A 19 -1.70 -5.26 -11.35
CA ALA A 19 -1.09 -4.00 -11.74
C ALA A 19 0.19 -3.70 -10.93
N GLU A 20 0.97 -4.73 -10.56
CA GLU A 20 2.04 -4.62 -9.55
C GLU A 20 3.29 -3.94 -10.13
N LEU A 21 3.75 -2.85 -9.52
CA LEU A 21 5.07 -2.28 -9.79
C LEU A 21 6.14 -3.26 -9.28
N ASN A 22 7.07 -3.66 -10.15
CA ASN A 22 8.06 -4.68 -9.80
C ASN A 22 9.51 -4.28 -10.09
N SER A 23 9.74 -3.08 -10.63
CA SER A 23 11.06 -2.49 -10.84
C SER A 23 10.94 -0.98 -10.96
N LEU A 24 11.88 -0.26 -10.35
CA LEU A 24 12.12 1.17 -10.53
C LEU A 24 13.63 1.38 -10.52
N GLN A 25 14.18 2.04 -11.54
CA GLN A 25 15.60 2.32 -11.68
C GLN A 25 15.83 3.69 -12.31
N LYS A 26 16.95 4.33 -12.01
CA LYS A 26 17.46 5.43 -12.85
C LYS A 26 17.99 4.88 -14.18
N ILE A 27 18.07 5.73 -15.19
CA ILE A 27 18.52 5.33 -16.52
C ILE A 27 20.04 5.04 -16.55
N ASP A 28 20.80 5.77 -15.73
CA ASP A 28 22.27 5.79 -15.68
C ASP A 28 22.86 5.00 -14.50
N GLU A 29 22.02 4.38 -13.67
CA GLU A 29 22.44 3.57 -12.52
C GLU A 29 21.85 2.15 -12.60
N ASP A 30 22.60 1.16 -12.11
CA ASP A 30 22.12 -0.23 -12.00
C ASP A 30 21.51 -0.52 -10.60
N LEU A 31 21.12 0.52 -9.88
CA LEU A 31 20.45 0.38 -8.59
C LEU A 31 18.96 0.09 -8.82
N GLU A 32 18.51 -1.06 -8.34
CA GLU A 32 17.10 -1.42 -8.28
C GLU A 32 16.50 -0.98 -6.94
N TYR A 33 15.52 -0.08 -7.00
CA TYR A 33 14.88 0.46 -5.80
C TYR A 33 13.80 -0.47 -5.25
N ILE A 34 13.10 -1.24 -6.10
CA ILE A 34 12.01 -2.13 -5.69
C ILE A 34 12.56 -3.52 -5.33
N TRP A 35 12.07 -4.07 -4.23
CA TRP A 35 12.38 -5.45 -3.83
C TRP A 35 11.99 -6.46 -4.92
N GLN A 36 12.91 -7.39 -5.22
CA GLN A 36 12.76 -8.33 -6.35
C GLN A 36 12.03 -9.64 -6.02
N GLY A 37 11.29 -9.68 -4.91
CA GLY A 37 10.37 -10.77 -4.62
C GLY A 37 11.04 -12.12 -4.30
N ASN A 38 12.22 -12.13 -3.66
CA ASN A 38 12.87 -13.40 -3.30
C ASN A 38 11.98 -14.18 -2.30
N PRO A 39 11.48 -15.38 -2.67
CA PRO A 39 10.52 -16.13 -1.86
C PRO A 39 11.08 -16.59 -0.51
N LYS A 40 12.41 -16.60 -0.32
CA LYS A 40 13.03 -16.84 0.98
C LYS A 40 12.58 -15.83 2.03
N TYR A 41 12.29 -14.59 1.61
CA TYR A 41 11.84 -13.52 2.50
C TYR A 41 10.37 -13.17 2.24
N TRP A 42 10.06 -12.77 1.01
CA TRP A 42 8.72 -12.37 0.60
C TRP A 42 8.59 -12.38 -0.93
N ALA A 43 7.64 -13.15 -1.46
CA ALA A 43 7.47 -13.41 -2.89
C ALA A 43 6.63 -12.36 -3.65
N ARG A 44 6.55 -11.12 -3.15
CA ARG A 44 5.86 -10.00 -3.80
C ARG A 44 6.79 -8.79 -3.88
N HIS A 45 6.38 -7.73 -4.58
CA HIS A 45 7.21 -6.54 -4.84
C HIS A 45 6.51 -5.29 -4.30
N SER A 46 5.32 -4.99 -4.82
CA SER A 46 4.50 -3.85 -4.40
C SER A 46 3.00 -4.08 -4.63
N PRO A 47 2.40 -5.06 -3.95
CA PRO A 47 1.00 -5.38 -4.18
C PRO A 47 0.09 -4.19 -3.86
N VAL A 48 -0.99 -4.08 -4.63
CA VAL A 48 -2.09 -3.16 -4.34
C VAL A 48 -3.08 -3.88 -3.41
N LEU A 49 -3.58 -3.16 -2.41
CA LEU A 49 -4.46 -3.68 -1.36
C LEU A 49 -5.87 -3.16 -1.61
N PHE A 50 -6.81 -4.03 -1.96
CA PHE A 50 -8.22 -3.69 -2.21
C PHE A 50 -9.07 -4.97 -2.23
N PRO A 51 -10.33 -4.96 -1.72
CA PRO A 51 -11.08 -3.81 -1.20
C PRO A 51 -10.89 -3.62 0.31
N ILE A 52 -9.87 -4.23 0.91
CA ILE A 52 -9.53 -4.08 2.32
C ILE A 52 -8.02 -3.89 2.47
N VAL A 53 -7.62 -3.18 3.53
CA VAL A 53 -6.23 -3.10 3.98
C VAL A 53 -6.11 -3.91 5.28
N GLY A 54 -5.01 -4.65 5.42
CA GLY A 54 -4.80 -5.53 6.57
C GLY A 54 -5.76 -6.72 6.59
N ARG A 55 -6.05 -7.23 7.79
CA ARG A 55 -6.89 -8.42 7.98
C ARG A 55 -8.26 -8.06 8.54
N LEU A 56 -9.27 -8.83 8.16
CA LEU A 56 -10.58 -8.81 8.84
C LEU A 56 -10.58 -9.80 9.99
N LYS A 57 -11.33 -9.51 11.06
CA LYS A 57 -11.51 -10.48 12.14
C LYS A 57 -12.14 -11.75 11.57
N ASN A 58 -11.51 -12.91 11.80
CA ASN A 58 -11.92 -14.20 11.25
C ASN A 58 -12.03 -14.22 9.70
N ASP A 59 -11.23 -13.40 9.00
CA ASP A 59 -11.19 -13.32 7.53
C ASP A 59 -12.56 -13.12 6.87
N SER A 60 -13.48 -12.42 7.57
CA SER A 60 -14.86 -12.26 7.13
C SER A 60 -15.51 -10.97 7.62
N TYR A 61 -16.54 -10.53 6.90
CA TYR A 61 -17.38 -9.40 7.28
C TYR A 61 -18.86 -9.70 6.97
N PHE A 62 -19.73 -8.86 7.51
CA PHE A 62 -21.16 -8.85 7.24
C PHE A 62 -21.54 -7.61 6.46
N TYR A 63 -22.46 -7.78 5.52
CA TYR A 63 -23.15 -6.70 4.82
C TYR A 63 -24.60 -7.12 4.58
N LYS A 64 -25.56 -6.30 5.00
CA LYS A 64 -27.01 -6.62 4.93
C LYS A 64 -27.34 -8.01 5.50
N ASN A 65 -26.82 -8.31 6.70
CA ASN A 65 -26.98 -9.58 7.41
C ASN A 65 -26.45 -10.84 6.68
N LYS A 66 -25.72 -10.68 5.56
CA LYS A 66 -25.05 -11.79 4.87
C LYS A 66 -23.55 -11.76 5.14
N LYS A 67 -22.99 -12.92 5.47
CA LYS A 67 -21.56 -13.11 5.69
C LYS A 67 -20.82 -13.27 4.36
N TYR A 68 -19.66 -12.64 4.27
CA TYR A 68 -18.71 -12.74 3.16
C TYR A 68 -17.31 -12.98 3.71
N SER A 69 -16.44 -13.58 2.90
CA SER A 69 -15.06 -13.88 3.28
C SER A 69 -14.08 -13.17 2.37
N LEU A 70 -13.05 -12.57 2.95
CA LEU A 70 -11.95 -11.95 2.20
C LEU A 70 -10.63 -12.32 2.86
N SER A 71 -9.65 -12.71 2.06
CA SER A 71 -8.28 -12.86 2.52
C SER A 71 -7.69 -11.49 2.91
N GLN A 72 -6.67 -11.51 3.76
CA GLN A 72 -5.88 -10.33 4.13
C GLN A 72 -5.53 -9.50 2.89
N HIS A 73 -5.65 -8.17 2.97
CA HIS A 73 -5.41 -7.20 1.90
C HIS A 73 -6.30 -7.35 0.64
N GLY A 74 -7.36 -8.16 0.71
CA GLY A 74 -8.32 -8.35 -0.38
C GLY A 74 -7.74 -9.18 -1.53
N PHE A 75 -8.21 -8.93 -2.75
CA PHE A 75 -8.02 -9.85 -3.89
C PHE A 75 -7.36 -9.23 -5.13
N VAL A 76 -7.28 -7.90 -5.27
CA VAL A 76 -6.79 -7.28 -6.52
C VAL A 76 -5.37 -7.69 -6.90
N ARG A 77 -4.49 -7.89 -5.91
CA ARG A 77 -3.10 -8.34 -6.13
C ARG A 77 -2.99 -9.74 -6.73
N ASP A 78 -4.11 -10.47 -6.82
CA ASP A 78 -4.21 -11.83 -7.35
C ASP A 78 -5.11 -11.89 -8.60
N LYS A 79 -5.35 -10.75 -9.28
CA LYS A 79 -6.17 -10.63 -10.50
C LYS A 79 -5.38 -10.04 -11.66
N GLU A 80 -5.68 -10.45 -12.89
CA GLU A 80 -5.19 -9.74 -14.08
C GLU A 80 -6.04 -8.49 -14.35
N PHE A 81 -5.36 -7.39 -14.64
CA PHE A 81 -6.01 -6.15 -15.05
C PHE A 81 -6.13 -6.06 -16.58
N GLU A 82 -7.00 -5.19 -17.05
CA GLU A 82 -7.07 -4.75 -18.44
C GLU A 82 -6.12 -3.57 -18.64
N LEU A 83 -5.33 -3.58 -19.72
CA LEU A 83 -4.56 -2.40 -20.13
C LEU A 83 -5.49 -1.39 -20.82
N ILE A 84 -5.58 -0.17 -20.29
CA ILE A 84 -6.44 0.89 -20.84
C ILE A 84 -5.67 1.82 -21.77
N LYS A 85 -4.49 2.27 -21.32
CA LYS A 85 -3.65 3.17 -22.10
C LYS A 85 -2.19 3.00 -21.71
N LYS A 86 -1.30 3.15 -22.68
CA LYS A 86 0.15 3.17 -22.47
C LYS A 86 0.79 4.22 -23.37
N GLY A 87 1.70 4.99 -22.81
CA GLY A 87 2.66 5.83 -23.53
C GLY A 87 4.10 5.41 -23.23
N GLU A 88 5.03 6.33 -23.48
CA GLU A 88 6.43 6.14 -23.10
C GLU A 88 6.62 6.25 -21.59
N ASP A 89 6.04 7.28 -20.98
CA ASP A 89 6.23 7.67 -19.58
C ASP A 89 5.00 7.44 -18.69
N PHE A 90 3.93 6.83 -19.22
CA PHE A 90 2.72 6.52 -18.46
C PHE A 90 2.06 5.19 -18.87
N ILE A 91 1.32 4.60 -17.95
CA ILE A 91 0.48 3.43 -18.19
C ILE A 91 -0.72 3.42 -17.23
N GLU A 92 -1.89 2.97 -17.69
CA GLU A 92 -3.11 2.85 -16.91
C GLU A 92 -3.75 1.48 -17.10
N PHE A 93 -4.11 0.87 -15.98
CA PHE A 93 -4.77 -0.42 -15.88
C PHE A 93 -6.16 -0.27 -15.26
N ARG A 94 -7.07 -1.19 -15.58
CA ARG A 94 -8.40 -1.26 -14.98
C ARG A 94 -8.75 -2.67 -14.53
N LEU A 95 -9.42 -2.77 -13.39
CA LEU A 95 -10.14 -3.96 -12.97
C LEU A 95 -11.60 -3.58 -12.69
N LYS A 96 -12.53 -4.41 -13.15
CA LYS A 96 -13.95 -4.33 -12.78
C LYS A 96 -14.31 -5.56 -11.95
N ASN A 97 -15.41 -5.48 -11.23
CA ASN A 97 -15.98 -6.68 -10.63
C ASN A 97 -16.28 -7.74 -11.71
N ASP A 98 -16.17 -9.01 -11.32
CA ASP A 98 -16.53 -10.20 -12.06
C ASP A 98 -17.41 -11.12 -11.19
N GLU A 99 -17.87 -12.25 -11.73
CA GLU A 99 -18.69 -13.21 -10.97
C GLU A 99 -17.97 -13.79 -9.74
N GLU A 100 -16.64 -13.88 -9.75
CA GLU A 100 -15.86 -14.45 -8.66
C GLU A 100 -15.72 -13.47 -7.49
N THR A 101 -15.35 -12.22 -7.79
CA THR A 101 -15.26 -11.13 -6.81
C THR A 101 -16.61 -10.90 -6.15
N LEU A 102 -17.72 -10.95 -6.89
CA LEU A 102 -19.08 -10.77 -6.35
C LEU A 102 -19.51 -11.84 -5.34
N LYS A 103 -18.89 -13.02 -5.33
CA LYS A 103 -19.15 -14.05 -4.30
C LYS A 103 -18.69 -13.59 -2.91
N ASN A 104 -17.63 -12.80 -2.86
CA ASN A 104 -16.91 -12.41 -1.64
C ASN A 104 -16.98 -10.90 -1.35
N TYR A 105 -17.38 -10.11 -2.34
CA TYR A 105 -17.48 -8.66 -2.28
C TYR A 105 -18.64 -8.18 -3.15
N PRO A 106 -19.85 -8.03 -2.58
CA PRO A 106 -21.11 -7.88 -3.32
C PRO A 106 -21.33 -6.44 -3.84
N PHE A 107 -20.27 -5.81 -4.35
CA PHE A 107 -20.29 -4.44 -4.86
C PHE A 107 -19.77 -4.43 -6.30
N LEU A 108 -20.49 -3.74 -7.18
CA LEU A 108 -20.03 -3.42 -8.52
C LEU A 108 -19.05 -2.24 -8.44
N PHE A 109 -17.85 -2.41 -8.99
CA PHE A 109 -16.79 -1.42 -8.90
C PHE A 109 -16.00 -1.32 -10.21
N GLU A 110 -15.33 -0.19 -10.37
CA GLU A 110 -14.29 0.01 -11.36
C GLU A 110 -13.08 0.62 -10.65
N LEU A 111 -11.95 -0.09 -10.65
CA LEU A 111 -10.67 0.32 -10.10
C LEU A 111 -9.70 0.61 -11.24
N ASN A 112 -9.24 1.85 -11.35
CA ASN A 112 -8.17 2.23 -12.26
C ASN A 112 -6.90 2.55 -11.47
N ILE A 113 -5.78 2.07 -12.00
CA ILE A 113 -4.45 2.27 -11.42
C ILE A 113 -3.55 2.82 -12.52
N SER A 114 -2.99 4.00 -12.30
CA SER A 114 -2.10 4.64 -13.27
C SER A 114 -0.74 4.93 -12.69
N TYR A 115 0.29 4.72 -13.52
CA TYR A 115 1.68 5.01 -13.26
C TYR A 115 2.14 6.08 -14.24
N LYS A 116 2.77 7.14 -13.75
CA LYS A 116 3.30 8.24 -14.57
C LYS A 116 4.68 8.66 -14.07
N LEU A 117 5.62 8.83 -14.98
CA LEU A 117 6.97 9.32 -14.67
C LEU A 117 7.05 10.82 -14.89
N GLU A 118 7.56 11.55 -13.89
CA GLU A 118 7.83 12.99 -13.96
C GLU A 118 9.22 13.27 -13.41
N LYS A 119 10.19 13.57 -14.29
CA LYS A 119 11.61 13.63 -13.92
C LYS A 119 12.02 12.33 -13.19
N THR A 120 12.57 12.41 -11.98
CA THR A 120 12.95 11.26 -11.16
C THR A 120 11.82 10.74 -10.25
N LYS A 121 10.58 11.20 -10.44
CA LYS A 121 9.41 10.81 -9.66
C LYS A 121 8.51 9.86 -10.43
N LEU A 122 8.14 8.74 -9.81
CA LEU A 122 7.04 7.89 -10.23
C LEU A 122 5.79 8.25 -9.41
N ILE A 123 4.73 8.67 -10.09
CA ILE A 123 3.41 8.95 -9.50
C ILE A 123 2.52 7.73 -9.72
N ILE A 124 1.93 7.21 -8.64
CA ILE A 124 0.99 6.10 -8.65
C ILE A 124 -0.35 6.62 -8.17
N SER A 125 -1.38 6.52 -9.02
CA SER A 125 -2.71 7.02 -8.71
C SER A 125 -3.74 5.90 -8.72
N TYR A 126 -4.70 6.00 -7.81
CA TYR A 126 -5.84 5.11 -7.71
C TYR A 126 -7.12 5.89 -7.96
N LYS A 127 -8.04 5.27 -8.71
CA LYS A 127 -9.40 5.76 -8.90
C LYS A 127 -10.37 4.61 -8.66
N VAL A 128 -11.30 4.78 -7.73
CA VAL A 128 -12.35 3.80 -7.43
C VAL A 128 -13.68 4.44 -7.72
N LYS A 129 -14.43 3.83 -8.64
CA LYS A 129 -15.78 4.27 -8.96
C LYS A 129 -16.80 3.25 -8.48
N ASN A 130 -17.82 3.73 -7.79
CA ASN A 130 -18.96 2.91 -7.43
C ASN A 130 -19.87 2.70 -8.66
N ARG A 131 -20.06 1.45 -9.06
CA ARG A 131 -20.97 1.04 -10.13
C ARG A 131 -22.21 0.31 -9.59
N SER A 132 -22.33 0.21 -8.28
CA SER A 132 -23.48 -0.37 -7.59
C SER A 132 -24.62 0.63 -7.54
N GLU A 133 -25.85 0.12 -7.39
CA GLU A 133 -27.03 0.95 -7.13
C GLU A 133 -27.05 1.51 -5.69
N ASP A 134 -26.33 0.88 -4.77
CA ASP A 134 -26.21 1.26 -3.36
C ASP A 134 -24.77 1.72 -3.04
N ARG A 135 -24.52 2.09 -1.78
CA ARG A 135 -23.20 2.42 -1.26
C ARG A 135 -22.19 1.30 -1.50
N LEU A 136 -20.98 1.71 -1.88
CA LEU A 136 -19.81 0.84 -1.95
C LEU A 136 -18.88 1.16 -0.77
N TYR A 137 -18.48 0.11 -0.04
CA TYR A 137 -17.58 0.20 1.09
C TYR A 137 -16.22 -0.43 0.75
N PHE A 138 -15.13 0.33 0.81
CA PHE A 138 -13.81 -0.18 0.43
C PHE A 138 -12.68 0.44 1.24
N SER A 139 -11.53 -0.20 1.22
CA SER A 139 -10.23 0.39 1.54
C SER A 139 -9.31 0.20 0.34
N ILE A 140 -8.34 1.11 0.22
CA ILE A 140 -7.29 1.01 -0.79
C ILE A 140 -5.94 1.35 -0.17
N GLY A 141 -4.90 0.59 -0.52
CA GLY A 141 -3.55 0.83 -0.02
C GLY A 141 -2.49 0.35 -0.98
N ALA A 142 -1.30 0.91 -0.82
CA ALA A 142 -0.08 0.44 -1.49
C ALA A 142 0.76 -0.39 -0.51
N HIS A 143 1.59 -1.30 -1.01
CA HIS A 143 2.54 -2.06 -0.20
C HIS A 143 3.92 -2.19 -0.86
N PRO A 144 4.55 -1.10 -1.35
CA PRO A 144 5.84 -1.18 -2.02
C PRO A 144 6.96 -1.52 -1.04
N ALA A 145 7.70 -2.59 -1.35
CA ALA A 145 8.94 -2.94 -0.70
C ALA A 145 10.13 -2.34 -1.45
N PHE A 146 11.03 -1.72 -0.71
CA PHE A 146 12.24 -1.08 -1.21
C PHE A 146 13.48 -1.81 -0.72
N ASN A 147 14.47 -2.04 -1.59
CA ASN A 147 15.73 -2.65 -1.17
C ASN A 147 16.44 -1.75 -0.15
N ILE A 148 17.01 -2.37 0.89
CA ILE A 148 17.80 -1.69 1.92
C ILE A 148 19.14 -2.38 2.15
N SER A 149 20.10 -1.62 2.66
CA SER A 149 21.37 -2.09 3.20
C SER A 149 21.41 -1.96 4.72
N SER A 150 22.38 -2.64 5.35
CA SER A 150 22.59 -2.52 6.78
C SER A 150 22.94 -1.08 7.18
N GLY A 151 22.20 -0.55 8.16
CA GLY A 151 22.36 0.80 8.69
C GLY A 151 21.50 1.87 8.01
N ASP A 152 20.72 1.49 6.98
CA ASP A 152 19.72 2.38 6.40
C ASP A 152 18.60 2.67 7.42
N PHE A 153 17.96 3.82 7.29
CA PHE A 153 16.91 4.27 8.22
C PHE A 153 15.83 5.11 7.53
N LEU A 154 14.67 5.20 8.17
CA LEU A 154 13.57 6.04 7.70
C LEU A 154 13.55 7.37 8.46
N ASP A 155 13.45 8.47 7.73
CA ASP A 155 13.36 9.84 8.24
C ASP A 155 11.95 10.39 7.97
N PHE A 156 11.28 10.85 9.03
CA PHE A 156 9.88 11.28 9.04
C PHE A 156 9.70 12.79 8.84
N GLU A 157 10.75 13.53 8.43
CA GLU A 157 10.68 14.97 8.10
C GLU A 157 9.96 15.81 9.18
N ASP A 158 10.62 16.00 10.33
CA ASP A 158 10.17 16.84 11.45
C ASP A 158 8.97 16.34 12.27
N VAL A 159 8.54 15.10 12.08
CA VAL A 159 7.58 14.44 12.98
C VAL A 159 8.31 13.87 14.20
N ARG A 160 8.05 14.44 15.38
CA ARG A 160 8.65 14.02 16.68
C ARG A 160 7.82 12.99 17.43
N THR A 161 6.50 13.07 17.29
CA THR A 161 5.54 12.14 17.89
C THR A 161 4.53 11.74 16.84
N SER A 162 3.99 10.54 16.95
CA SER A 162 2.90 10.04 16.11
C SER A 162 1.99 9.14 16.94
N LYS A 163 0.77 8.94 16.46
CA LYS A 163 -0.07 7.83 16.94
C LYS A 163 0.26 6.56 16.17
N ARG A 164 0.18 5.43 16.87
CA ARG A 164 0.40 4.09 16.33
C ARG A 164 -0.69 3.12 16.77
N TYR A 165 -1.18 2.33 15.83
CA TYR A 165 -1.91 1.09 16.08
C TYR A 165 -0.94 -0.10 16.24
N PHE A 166 -1.19 -0.91 17.26
CA PHE A 166 -0.47 -2.16 17.52
C PHE A 166 -1.33 -3.34 17.08
N LEU A 167 -0.67 -4.33 16.48
CA LEU A 167 -1.31 -5.52 15.94
C LEU A 167 -1.07 -6.73 16.84
N ASP A 168 -2.11 -7.54 17.02
CA ASP A 168 -2.02 -8.83 17.70
C ASP A 168 -1.37 -9.91 16.80
N ASP A 169 -1.25 -11.13 17.30
CA ASP A 169 -0.70 -12.27 16.56
C ASP A 169 -1.53 -12.68 15.33
N LYS A 170 -2.75 -12.16 15.20
CA LYS A 170 -3.64 -12.38 14.05
C LYS A 170 -3.58 -11.23 13.05
N GLY A 171 -2.88 -10.14 13.36
CA GLY A 171 -2.81 -8.93 12.54
C GLY A 171 -4.00 -7.98 12.75
N LEU A 172 -4.69 -8.06 13.90
CA LEU A 172 -5.81 -7.19 14.27
C LEU A 172 -5.34 -6.09 15.23
N ILE A 173 -5.95 -4.92 15.13
CA ILE A 173 -5.65 -3.78 16.00
C ILE A 173 -6.18 -4.05 17.41
N TYR A 174 -5.29 -4.06 18.41
CA TYR A 174 -5.67 -4.23 19.81
C TYR A 174 -5.37 -2.99 20.68
N LYS A 175 -4.54 -2.06 20.17
CA LYS A 175 -4.13 -0.87 20.93
C LYS A 175 -3.84 0.31 20.02
N ASN A 176 -4.18 1.52 20.49
CA ASN A 176 -3.79 2.80 19.90
C ASN A 176 -2.98 3.58 20.94
N GLN A 177 -1.77 4.03 20.60
CA GLN A 177 -0.90 4.75 21.53
C GLN A 177 -0.07 5.81 20.81
N GLU A 178 0.22 6.91 21.49
CA GLU A 178 1.26 7.84 21.06
C GLU A 178 2.65 7.21 21.23
N VAL A 179 3.50 7.42 20.22
CA VAL A 179 4.91 7.03 20.19
C VAL A 179 5.76 8.25 19.86
N SER A 180 6.98 8.27 20.40
CA SER A 180 7.96 9.31 20.11
C SER A 180 9.06 8.75 19.21
N PHE A 181 9.49 9.54 18.24
CA PHE A 181 10.62 9.22 17.37
C PHE A 181 11.90 9.80 17.95
N THR A 182 12.96 8.99 18.02
CA THR A 182 14.30 9.50 18.33
C THR A 182 14.85 10.19 17.09
N LYS A 183 15.15 11.50 17.18
CA LYS A 183 15.69 12.30 16.07
C LYS A 183 14.82 12.30 14.79
N ASN A 184 13.50 12.20 14.92
CA ASN A 184 12.56 12.11 13.78
C ASN A 184 12.85 10.91 12.85
N SER A 185 13.51 9.88 13.36
CA SER A 185 13.99 8.75 12.58
C SER A 185 13.54 7.42 13.18
N LEU A 186 13.45 6.43 12.30
CA LEU A 186 13.20 5.05 12.64
C LEU A 186 14.37 4.20 12.13
N ILE A 187 15.16 3.70 13.07
CA ILE A 187 16.30 2.83 12.80
C ILE A 187 15.77 1.48 12.36
N LEU A 188 16.22 0.98 11.20
CA LEU A 188 15.84 -0.35 10.72
C LEU A 188 16.81 -1.37 11.32
N ASP A 189 16.39 -2.03 12.39
CA ASP A 189 17.10 -3.14 13.03
C ASP A 189 16.28 -4.44 13.00
N GLU A 190 16.86 -5.53 13.50
CA GLU A 190 16.23 -6.86 13.47
C GLU A 190 15.01 -6.97 14.40
N GLU A 191 14.92 -6.12 15.42
CA GLU A 191 13.91 -6.19 16.48
C GLU A 191 12.66 -5.36 16.17
N ILE A 192 12.79 -4.32 15.34
CA ILE A 192 11.75 -3.33 15.12
C ILE A 192 10.44 -3.91 14.57
N PHE A 193 10.51 -4.98 13.77
CA PHE A 193 9.37 -5.67 13.16
C PHE A 193 9.02 -7.01 13.82
N LYS A 194 9.54 -7.29 15.03
CA LYS A 194 9.25 -8.57 15.72
C LYS A 194 7.77 -8.76 16.08
N ASN A 195 7.07 -7.64 16.29
CA ASN A 195 5.64 -7.59 16.63
C ASN A 195 4.82 -7.08 15.44
N ASP A 196 5.16 -7.53 14.23
CA ASP A 196 4.52 -7.16 12.97
C ASP A 196 4.70 -5.67 12.60
N ALA A 197 3.92 -5.19 11.64
CA ALA A 197 4.00 -3.86 11.07
C ALA A 197 3.88 -2.72 12.10
N LEU A 198 4.58 -1.63 11.83
CA LEU A 198 4.34 -0.35 12.49
C LEU A 198 3.23 0.39 11.72
N VAL A 199 2.05 0.51 12.32
CA VAL A 199 0.91 1.17 11.69
C VAL A 199 0.70 2.54 12.31
N PHE A 200 1.06 3.60 11.60
CA PHE A 200 0.85 4.98 12.03
C PHE A 200 -0.51 5.49 11.55
N ASN A 201 -1.20 6.21 12.43
CA ASN A 201 -2.51 6.83 12.20
C ASN A 201 -2.44 8.33 12.48
N ASP A 202 -1.58 9.02 11.74
CA ASP A 202 -1.26 10.43 11.93
C ASP A 202 -1.11 11.17 10.59
N ASN A 203 -2.01 12.13 10.34
CA ASN A 203 -2.04 12.94 9.14
C ASN A 203 -0.87 13.95 9.04
N ASN A 204 -0.05 14.07 10.09
CA ASN A 204 1.15 14.89 10.04
C ASN A 204 2.28 14.21 9.24
N ILE A 205 2.27 12.88 9.13
CA ILE A 205 3.23 12.14 8.32
C ILE A 205 2.76 12.20 6.87
N LYS A 206 3.43 13.04 6.07
CA LYS A 206 3.08 13.27 4.65
C LYS A 206 4.06 12.62 3.67
N SER A 207 5.20 12.21 4.19
CA SER A 207 6.29 11.60 3.44
C SER A 207 7.25 10.89 4.37
N ILE A 208 8.02 9.97 3.79
CA ILE A 208 9.16 9.33 4.43
C ILE A 208 10.33 9.35 3.46
N ILE A 209 11.52 9.65 3.98
CA ILE A 209 12.77 9.52 3.26
C ILE A 209 13.50 8.27 3.74
N LEU A 210 13.82 7.37 2.83
CA LEU A 210 14.76 6.28 3.09
C LEU A 210 16.18 6.84 2.90
N ARG A 211 17.02 6.72 3.93
CA ARG A 211 18.39 7.21 3.94
C ARG A 211 19.38 6.07 4.15
N ASP A 212 20.55 6.20 3.55
CA ASP A 212 21.66 5.31 3.83
C ASP A 212 22.28 5.59 5.21
N LYS A 213 23.18 4.70 5.67
CA LYS A 213 23.94 4.88 6.92
C LYS A 213 24.75 6.18 7.03
N ASN A 214 25.01 6.85 5.91
CA ASN A 214 25.75 8.13 5.83
C ASN A 214 24.80 9.34 5.74
N SER A 215 23.48 9.14 5.91
CA SER A 215 22.41 10.13 5.79
C SER A 215 22.11 10.64 4.38
N ASN A 216 22.65 10.02 3.33
CA ASN A 216 22.30 10.33 1.95
C ASN A 216 20.87 9.85 1.65
N LYS A 217 20.10 10.64 0.89
CA LYS A 217 18.77 10.25 0.43
C LYS A 217 18.91 9.13 -0.60
N ILE A 218 18.26 7.98 -0.34
CA ILE A 218 18.11 6.89 -1.31
C ILE A 218 16.85 7.16 -2.14
N LEU A 219 15.71 7.37 -1.46
CA LEU A 219 14.45 7.71 -2.09
C LEU A 219 13.53 8.45 -1.11
N LYS A 220 12.48 9.07 -1.65
CA LYS A 220 11.40 9.67 -0.87
C LYS A 220 10.05 9.14 -1.35
N VAL A 221 9.21 8.71 -0.40
CA VAL A 221 7.80 8.38 -0.65
C VAL A 221 6.96 9.54 -0.14
N GLU A 222 6.12 10.14 -0.99
CA GLU A 222 5.20 11.22 -0.63
C GLU A 222 3.74 10.75 -0.77
N PHE A 223 2.93 10.96 0.25
CA PHE A 223 1.57 10.41 0.38
C PHE A 223 0.64 11.34 1.19
N LYS A 224 0.65 12.63 0.86
CA LYS A 224 0.03 13.73 1.64
C LYS A 224 -1.39 13.50 2.14
N ASP A 225 -2.22 12.79 1.37
CA ASP A 225 -3.65 12.61 1.66
C ASP A 225 -3.95 11.28 2.36
N PHE A 226 -2.97 10.39 2.52
CA PHE A 226 -3.21 9.07 3.10
C PHE A 226 -3.27 9.16 4.63
N PRO A 227 -4.37 8.75 5.27
CA PRO A 227 -4.56 8.89 6.72
C PRO A 227 -3.78 7.88 7.56
N TYR A 228 -3.28 6.82 6.92
CA TYR A 228 -2.54 5.76 7.59
C TYR A 228 -1.29 5.41 6.81
N LEU A 229 -0.30 4.92 7.54
CA LEU A 229 0.96 4.45 6.98
C LEU A 229 1.36 3.14 7.68
N GLY A 230 1.55 2.08 6.91
CA GLY A 230 2.28 0.90 7.33
C GLY A 230 3.78 1.06 7.07
N VAL A 231 4.60 0.62 8.01
CA VAL A 231 6.01 0.33 7.79
C VAL A 231 6.28 -1.09 8.22
N TRP A 232 6.86 -1.90 7.33
CA TRP A 232 7.02 -3.33 7.58
C TRP A 232 8.26 -3.91 6.92
N SER A 233 8.86 -4.91 7.55
CA SER A 233 9.75 -5.87 6.90
C SER A 233 9.49 -7.24 7.51
N LYS A 234 10.05 -8.30 6.92
CA LYS A 234 10.03 -9.61 7.55
C LYS A 234 10.78 -9.54 8.90
N PRO A 235 10.32 -10.24 9.96
CA PRO A 235 11.07 -10.34 11.21
C PRO A 235 12.53 -10.77 10.96
N ASN A 236 13.45 -10.27 11.78
CA ASN A 236 14.91 -10.31 11.58
C ASN A 236 15.42 -9.47 10.40
N LEU A 237 14.63 -8.47 9.97
CA LEU A 237 14.93 -7.50 8.91
C LEU A 237 15.43 -8.14 7.60
N ALA A 238 14.50 -8.47 6.73
CA ALA A 238 14.85 -8.80 5.34
C ALA A 238 15.58 -7.62 4.67
N PRO A 239 16.32 -7.85 3.56
CA PRO A 239 16.99 -6.79 2.80
C PRO A 239 16.02 -5.88 2.02
N PHE A 240 14.83 -5.65 2.57
CA PHE A 240 13.87 -4.66 2.12
C PHE A 240 13.10 -4.04 3.30
N VAL A 241 12.51 -2.87 3.07
CA VAL A 241 11.47 -2.28 3.93
C VAL A 241 10.29 -1.83 3.09
N CYS A 242 9.09 -2.07 3.58
CA CYS A 242 7.85 -1.57 3.01
C CYS A 242 7.48 -0.23 3.62
N ILE A 243 7.06 0.71 2.77
CA ILE A 243 6.51 2.01 3.17
C ILE A 243 5.14 2.11 2.49
N GLU A 244 4.08 2.06 3.28
CA GLU A 244 2.77 1.61 2.82
C GLU A 244 1.66 2.63 3.10
N PRO A 245 1.43 3.60 2.18
CA PRO A 245 0.32 4.54 2.33
C PRO A 245 -1.05 3.87 2.18
N TRP A 246 -1.96 4.07 3.14
CA TRP A 246 -3.28 3.43 3.17
C TRP A 246 -4.47 4.36 3.41
N PHE A 247 -5.55 4.11 2.69
CA PHE A 247 -6.92 4.52 2.99
C PHE A 247 -7.70 3.32 3.55
N GLY A 248 -7.52 3.07 4.84
CA GLY A 248 -8.10 1.96 5.57
C GLY A 248 -7.03 1.20 6.37
N VAL A 249 -7.48 0.39 7.33
CA VAL A 249 -6.62 -0.38 8.23
C VAL A 249 -7.23 -1.75 8.52
N ALA A 250 -6.46 -2.62 9.17
CA ALA A 250 -6.96 -3.89 9.69
C ALA A 250 -8.16 -3.70 10.64
N ASP A 251 -8.94 -4.75 10.84
CA ASP A 251 -9.99 -4.78 11.86
C ASP A 251 -9.41 -4.64 13.27
N GLU A 252 -10.23 -4.11 14.17
CA GLU A 252 -9.96 -4.18 15.60
C GLU A 252 -10.31 -5.56 16.15
N GLU A 253 -9.62 -6.01 17.22
CA GLU A 253 -9.88 -7.31 17.86
C GLU A 253 -11.34 -7.46 18.34
N ASN A 254 -11.98 -6.35 18.70
CA ASN A 254 -13.36 -6.25 19.16
C ASN A 254 -14.35 -5.86 18.05
N SER A 255 -13.92 -5.87 16.78
CA SER A 255 -14.78 -5.62 15.61
C SER A 255 -16.08 -6.44 15.66
N ASN A 256 -17.20 -5.78 15.35
CA ASN A 256 -18.50 -6.43 15.15
C ASN A 256 -18.61 -7.09 13.76
N GLN A 257 -17.56 -6.98 12.94
CA GLN A 257 -17.44 -7.50 11.58
C GLN A 257 -18.45 -6.90 10.58
N ASN A 258 -19.21 -5.87 10.92
CA ASN A 258 -20.05 -5.17 9.95
C ASN A 258 -19.18 -4.22 9.12
N ILE A 259 -19.18 -4.36 7.79
CA ILE A 259 -18.32 -3.54 6.92
C ILE A 259 -18.67 -2.05 7.00
N GLU A 260 -19.92 -1.72 7.34
CA GLU A 260 -20.40 -0.34 7.47
C GLU A 260 -19.78 0.36 8.69
N ASP A 261 -19.38 -0.42 9.70
CA ASP A 261 -18.78 0.07 10.95
C ASP A 261 -17.25 -0.07 10.94
N LYS A 262 -16.67 -0.63 9.88
CA LYS A 262 -15.23 -0.92 9.80
C LYS A 262 -14.40 0.37 9.87
N ARG A 263 -13.45 0.42 10.81
CA ARG A 263 -12.53 1.56 10.96
C ARG A 263 -11.79 1.86 9.66
N GLY A 264 -11.81 3.13 9.25
CA GLY A 264 -11.08 3.64 8.09
C GLY A 264 -11.69 3.22 6.74
N ILE A 265 -12.84 2.55 6.73
CA ILE A 265 -13.55 2.20 5.49
C ILE A 265 -13.97 3.48 4.76
N GLN A 266 -13.75 3.50 3.46
CA GLN A 266 -14.21 4.54 2.56
C GLN A 266 -15.59 4.15 2.03
N VAL A 267 -16.45 5.16 1.84
CA VAL A 267 -17.82 4.97 1.36
C VAL A 267 -18.02 5.82 0.12
N LEU A 268 -18.56 5.21 -0.94
CA LEU A 268 -18.98 5.91 -2.15
C LEU A 268 -20.48 5.71 -2.37
N LEU A 269 -21.21 6.79 -2.63
CA LEU A 269 -22.58 6.72 -3.14
C LEU A 269 -22.57 6.26 -4.61
N LYS A 270 -23.75 5.99 -5.17
CA LYS A 270 -23.90 5.58 -6.57
C LYS A 270 -23.19 6.56 -7.50
N ASP A 271 -22.39 6.04 -8.43
CA ASP A 271 -21.62 6.77 -9.44
C ASP A 271 -20.53 7.73 -8.91
N GLU A 272 -20.33 7.81 -7.60
CA GLU A 272 -19.23 8.59 -7.03
C GLU A 272 -17.86 7.99 -7.37
N LEU A 273 -16.87 8.89 -7.42
CA LEU A 273 -15.49 8.59 -7.74
C LEU A 273 -14.60 9.03 -6.57
N PHE A 274 -13.86 8.07 -6.02
CA PHE A 274 -12.74 8.34 -5.15
C PHE A 274 -11.44 8.40 -5.96
N SER A 275 -10.54 9.31 -5.61
CA SER A 275 -9.20 9.36 -6.19
C SER A 275 -8.14 9.75 -5.16
N CYS A 276 -7.00 9.08 -5.20
CA CYS A 276 -5.81 9.47 -4.46
C CYS A 276 -4.54 9.11 -5.23
N PHE A 277 -3.39 9.64 -4.81
CA PHE A 277 -2.11 9.29 -5.39
C PHE A 277 -0.99 9.43 -4.35
N TYR A 278 0.04 8.60 -4.50
CA TYR A 278 1.32 8.77 -3.83
C TYR A 278 2.44 8.80 -4.88
N SER A 279 3.64 9.16 -4.47
CA SER A 279 4.79 9.17 -5.37
C SER A 279 6.05 8.65 -4.73
N ILE A 280 6.93 8.09 -5.55
CA ILE A 280 8.27 7.62 -5.19
C ILE A 280 9.25 8.46 -6.00
N GLU A 281 10.16 9.16 -5.34
CA GLU A 281 11.20 9.98 -5.97
C GLU A 281 12.59 9.44 -5.62
N VAL A 282 13.42 9.23 -6.64
CA VAL A 282 14.78 8.66 -6.54
C VAL A 282 15.86 9.63 -6.98
#